data_AF-A0A836X171-F1
#
_entry.id   AF-A0A836X171-F1
#
_cell.length_a   1.000
_cell.length_b   1.000
_cell.length_c   1.000
_cell.angle_alpha   90.00
_cell.angle_beta   90.00
_cell.angle_gamma   90.00
#
_symmetry.space_group_name_H-M   'P 1'
#
loop_
_entity.id
_entity.type
_entity.pdbx_description
1 polymer ?
#
loop_
_entity_poly.entity_id
_entity_poly.type
_entity_poly.pdbx_seq_one_letter_code
_entity_poly.pdbx_strand_id
1 'polypeptide(L)'
;MTKSLKLVFLLIGCLLLGWAISTIDLIAVANLIIKLGYGFIIILTIYGSVTWVDTIAWKNNFRKDETKQFNLWSLWCIRQIGEAYNTITPFGTLGGEPVKAQLLKERHGLS
;
A
#
# COMPACT_ATOMS: atom_id res chain seq x y z
N MET A 1 -6.41 -16.54 -13.28
CA MET A 1 -5.00 -16.24 -13.63
C MET A 1 -4.13 -17.40 -13.17
N THR A 2 -3.43 -18.09 -14.08
CA THR A 2 -2.61 -19.26 -13.72
C THR A 2 -1.43 -18.82 -12.84
N LYS A 3 -0.99 -19.68 -11.90
CA LYS A 3 0.12 -19.37 -10.96
C LYS A 3 1.38 -18.93 -11.72
N SER A 4 1.64 -19.56 -12.86
CA SER A 4 2.78 -19.25 -13.74
C SER A 4 2.74 -17.82 -14.29
N LEU A 5 1.56 -17.33 -14.68
CA LEU A 5 1.43 -15.97 -15.22
C LEU A 5 1.69 -14.91 -14.14
N LYS A 6 1.25 -15.15 -12.90
CA LYS A 6 1.58 -14.28 -11.75
C LYS A 6 3.08 -14.20 -11.51
N LEU A 7 3.77 -15.35 -11.60
CA LEU A 7 5.22 -15.41 -11.43
C LEU A 7 5.95 -14.64 -12.55
N VAL A 8 5.52 -14.79 -13.80
CA VAL A 8 6.11 -14.05 -14.94
C VAL A 8 5.97 -12.55 -14.74
N PHE A 9 4.76 -12.05 -14.40
CA PHE A 9 4.58 -10.62 -14.13
C PHE A 9 5.37 -10.13 -12.93
N LEU A 10 5.51 -10.94 -11.88
CA LEU A 10 6.37 -10.61 -10.74
C LEU A 10 7.83 -10.46 -11.16
N LEU A 11 8.35 -11.40 -11.96
CA LEU A 11 9.72 -11.34 -12.46
C LEU A 11 9.95 -10.10 -13.34
N ILE A 12 9.02 -9.81 -14.25
CA ILE A 12 9.07 -8.60 -15.08
C ILE A 12 9.08 -7.35 -14.19
N GLY A 13 8.20 -7.29 -13.18
CA GLY A 13 8.16 -6.18 -12.23
C GLY A 13 9.47 -6.01 -11.47
N CYS A 14 10.08 -7.09 -10.98
CA CYS A 14 11.38 -7.05 -10.31
C CYS A 14 12.51 -6.62 -11.24
N LEU A 15 12.50 -7.05 -12.50
CA LEU A 15 13.49 -6.62 -13.50
C LEU A 15 13.35 -5.12 -13.81
N LEU A 16 12.12 -4.63 -14.00
CA LEU A 16 11.86 -3.22 -14.21
C LEU A 16 12.26 -2.38 -12.98
N LEU A 17 12.00 -2.88 -11.77
CA LEU A 17 12.42 -2.23 -10.53
C LEU A 17 13.95 -2.17 -10.43
N GLY A 18 14.64 -3.27 -10.71
CA GLY A 18 16.10 -3.32 -10.72
C GLY A 18 16.70 -2.36 -11.75
N TRP A 19 16.11 -2.30 -12.95
CA TRP A 19 16.50 -1.35 -13.99
C TRP A 19 16.26 0.11 -13.54
N ALA A 20 15.09 0.43 -12.99
CA ALA A 20 14.79 1.77 -12.49
C ALA A 20 15.70 2.20 -11.34
N ILE A 21 16.11 1.28 -10.46
CA ILE A 21 17.08 1.55 -9.41
C ILE A 21 18.46 1.82 -10.01
N SER A 22 18.85 1.08 -11.06
CA SER A 22 20.16 1.25 -11.71
C SER A 22 20.35 2.61 -12.40
N THR A 23 19.26 3.32 -12.72
CA THR A 23 19.32 4.66 -13.32
C THR A 23 19.39 5.78 -12.29
N ILE A 24 19.22 5.47 -11.00
CA ILE A 24 19.22 6.44 -9.90
C ILE A 24 20.56 6.42 -9.18
N ASP A 25 21.06 7.59 -8.79
CA ASP A 25 22.21 7.69 -7.89
C ASP A 25 21.78 7.35 -6.45
N LEU A 26 21.93 6.08 -6.10
CA LEU A 26 21.64 5.55 -4.77
C LEU A 26 22.47 6.21 -3.66
N ILE A 27 23.70 6.64 -3.96
CA ILE A 27 24.59 7.28 -2.98
C ILE A 27 24.04 8.67 -2.65
N ALA A 28 23.63 9.43 -3.67
CA ALA A 28 22.97 10.73 -3.46
C ALA A 28 21.68 10.59 -2.64
N VAL A 29 20.84 9.59 -2.93
CA VAL A 29 19.61 9.32 -2.16
C VAL A 29 19.93 8.98 -0.70
N ALA A 30 20.90 8.09 -0.45
CA ALA A 30 21.31 7.74 0.90
C ALA A 30 21.82 8.96 1.67
N ASN A 31 22.64 9.81 1.03
CA ASN A 31 23.13 11.04 1.63
C ASN A 31 22.01 12.03 1.96
N LEU A 32 20.97 12.13 1.13
CA LEU A 32 19.79 12.95 1.42
C LEU A 32 19.01 12.42 2.62
N ILE A 33 18.84 11.09 2.73
CA ILE A 33 18.18 10.47 3.88
C ILE A 33 18.99 10.69 5.17
N ILE A 34 20.31 10.53 5.11
CA ILE A 34 21.21 10.79 6.24
C ILE A 34 21.16 12.26 6.65
N LYS A 35 21.16 13.18 5.68
CA LYS A 35 21.04 14.63 5.94
C LYS A 35 19.72 14.99 6.61
N LEU A 36 18.63 14.28 6.28
CA LEU A 36 17.33 14.45 6.93
C LEU A 36 17.35 13.93 8.39
N GLY A 37 18.21 12.96 8.69
CA GLY A 37 18.44 12.44 10.04
C GLY A 37 17.16 11.96 10.72
N TYR A 38 16.96 12.36 11.98
CA TYR A 38 15.72 12.04 12.73
C TYR A 38 14.44 12.63 12.10
N GLY A 39 14.56 13.65 11.24
CA GLY A 39 13.44 14.21 10.50
C GLY A 39 12.73 13.16 9.63
N PHE A 40 13.46 12.18 9.10
CA PHE A 40 12.87 11.08 8.33
C PHE A 40 11.91 10.24 9.18
N ILE A 41 12.31 9.90 10.40
CA ILE A 41 11.51 9.10 11.34
C ILE A 41 10.28 9.89 11.79
N ILE A 42 10.42 11.20 12.01
CA ILE A 42 9.31 12.09 12.36
C ILE A 42 8.28 12.11 11.22
N ILE A 43 8.72 12.30 9.98
CA ILE A 43 7.84 12.29 8.80
C ILE A 43 7.12 10.93 8.69
N LEU A 44 7.85 9.82 8.80
CA LEU A 44 7.24 8.49 8.76
C LEU A 44 6.21 8.28 9.87
N THR A 45 6.49 8.76 11.08
CA THR A 45 5.57 8.64 12.22
C THR A 45 4.32 9.48 12.01
N ILE A 46 4.45 10.71 11.50
CA ILE A 46 3.32 11.60 11.20
C ILE A 46 2.46 10.97 10.10
N TYR A 47 3.03 10.60 8.96
CA TYR A 47 2.28 9.98 7.87
C TYR A 47 1.68 8.64 8.28
N GLY A 48 2.44 7.81 9.01
CA GLY A 48 1.93 6.57 9.58
C GLY A 48 0.71 6.81 10.47
N SER A 49 0.77 7.82 11.34
CA SER A 49 -0.35 8.19 12.21
C SER A 49 -1.56 8.69 11.41
N VAL A 50 -1.35 9.52 10.39
CA VAL A 50 -2.43 9.97 9.49
C VAL A 50 -3.12 8.79 8.82
N THR A 51 -2.35 7.88 8.21
CA THR A 51 -2.93 6.70 7.54
C THR A 51 -3.67 5.79 8.52
N TRP A 52 -3.21 5.72 9.77
CA TRP A 52 -3.85 4.95 10.82
C TRP A 52 -5.20 5.56 11.24
N VAL A 53 -5.23 6.88 11.45
CA VAL A 53 -6.47 7.62 11.77
C VAL A 53 -7.47 7.49 10.62
N ASP A 54 -7.02 7.59 9.37
CA ASP A 54 -7.87 7.34 8.21
C ASP A 54 -8.45 5.92 8.21
N THR A 55 -7.67 4.92 8.59
CA THR A 55 -8.18 3.54 8.72
C THR A 55 -9.23 3.44 9.82
N ILE A 56 -9.05 4.13 10.95
CA ILE A 56 -10.07 4.17 12.01
C ILE A 56 -11.35 4.84 11.50
N ALA A 57 -11.24 5.95 10.78
CA ALA A 57 -12.37 6.62 10.16
C ALA A 57 -13.08 5.69 9.15
N TRP A 58 -12.31 4.98 8.32
CA TRP A 58 -12.86 4.01 7.37
C TRP A 58 -13.54 2.84 8.05
N LYS A 59 -12.97 2.31 9.15
CA LYS A 59 -13.60 1.25 9.96
C LYS A 59 -14.99 1.65 10.44
N ASN A 60 -15.18 2.92 10.81
CA ASN A 60 -16.47 3.42 11.30
C ASN A 60 -17.55 3.50 10.22
N ASN A 61 -17.18 3.40 8.93
CA ASN A 61 -18.15 3.34 7.83
C ASN A 61 -18.75 1.93 7.63
N PHE A 62 -18.16 0.90 8.25
CA PHE A 62 -18.69 -0.47 8.18
C PHE A 62 -19.77 -0.70 9.23
N ARG A 63 -20.69 -1.64 8.95
CA ARG A 63 -21.71 -2.01 9.92
C ARG A 63 -21.10 -2.74 11.12
N LYS A 64 -21.72 -2.63 12.29
CA LYS A 64 -21.16 -3.22 13.54
C LYS A 64 -21.00 -4.74 13.46
N ASP A 65 -21.84 -5.42 12.70
CA ASP A 65 -21.76 -6.85 12.39
C ASP A 65 -20.57 -7.19 11.48
N GLU A 66 -20.27 -6.35 10.49
CA GLU A 66 -19.16 -6.50 9.55
C GLU A 66 -17.79 -6.24 10.21
N THR A 67 -17.71 -5.26 11.13
CA THR A 67 -16.45 -4.93 11.83
C THR A 67 -15.88 -6.07 12.69
N LYS A 68 -16.65 -7.13 12.93
CA LYS A 68 -16.17 -8.33 13.63
C LYS A 68 -15.32 -9.24 12.75
N GLN A 69 -15.38 -9.08 11.43
CA GLN A 69 -14.74 -9.96 10.46
C GLN A 69 -13.27 -9.60 10.18
N PHE A 70 -12.82 -8.41 10.60
CA PHE A 70 -11.47 -7.92 10.40
C PHE A 70 -10.95 -7.17 11.62
N ASN A 71 -9.63 -7.10 11.77
CA ASN A 71 -9.00 -6.25 12.78
C ASN A 71 -8.52 -4.95 12.14
N LEU A 72 -8.18 -3.95 12.96
CA LEU A 72 -7.77 -2.64 12.47
C LEU A 72 -6.47 -2.71 11.66
N TRP A 73 -5.57 -3.63 12.02
CA TRP A 73 -4.31 -3.86 11.31
C TRP A 73 -4.52 -4.41 9.89
N SER A 74 -5.39 -5.40 9.72
CA SER A 74 -5.70 -5.98 8.41
C SER A 74 -6.38 -4.95 7.51
N LEU A 75 -7.27 -4.14 8.09
CA LEU A 75 -7.89 -3.03 7.36
C LEU A 75 -6.86 -1.97 6.93
N TRP A 76 -5.91 -1.63 7.81
CA TRP A 76 -4.81 -0.72 7.48
C TRP A 76 -3.94 -1.29 6.34
N CYS A 77 -3.54 -2.57 6.42
CA CYS A 77 -2.80 -3.22 5.34
C CYS A 77 -3.56 -3.21 4.00
N ILE A 78 -4.88 -3.49 4.00
CA ILE A 78 -5.70 -3.44 2.78
C ILE A 78 -5.73 -2.01 2.21
N ARG A 79 -5.86 -0.99 3.08
CA ARG A 79 -5.81 0.41 2.66
C ARG A 79 -4.46 0.74 2.01
N GLN A 80 -3.34 0.38 2.65
CA GLN A 80 -1.99 0.64 2.12
C GLN A 80 -1.76 -0.05 0.77
N ILE A 81 -2.26 -1.28 0.59
CA ILE A 81 -2.20 -1.96 -0.72
C ILE A 81 -2.99 -1.15 -1.76
N GLY A 82 -4.22 -0.75 -1.45
CA GLY A 82 -5.02 0.07 -2.36
C GLY A 82 -4.36 1.40 -2.71
N GLU A 83 -3.79 2.13 -1.74
CA GLU A 83 -3.08 3.38 -2.03
C GLU A 83 -1.81 3.18 -2.88
N ALA A 84 -1.12 2.04 -2.71
CA ALA A 84 -0.03 1.68 -3.62
C ALA A 84 -0.54 1.50 -5.06
N TYR A 85 -1.69 0.83 -5.25
CA TYR A 85 -2.31 0.70 -6.58
C TYR A 85 -2.74 2.04 -7.17
N ASN A 86 -3.30 2.95 -6.35
CA ASN A 86 -3.61 4.33 -6.78
C ASN A 86 -2.38 5.10 -7.27
N THR A 87 -1.21 4.82 -6.69
CA THR A 87 0.03 5.52 -7.03
C THR A 87 0.70 4.96 -8.28
N ILE A 88 0.70 3.63 -8.45
CA ILE A 88 1.44 2.96 -9.54
C ILE A 88 0.62 2.80 -10.82
N THR A 89 -0.72 2.85 -10.74
CA THR A 89 -1.58 2.71 -11.91
C THR A 89 -1.91 4.08 -12.51
N PRO A 90 -2.00 4.19 -13.85
CA PRO A 90 -2.32 5.46 -14.51
C PRO A 90 -3.82 5.83 -14.40
N PHE A 91 -4.57 5.16 -13.53
CA PHE A 91 -5.99 5.40 -13.29
C PHE A 91 -6.24 6.47 -12.21
N GLY A 92 -5.18 7.15 -11.74
CA GLY A 92 -5.25 8.08 -10.63
C GLY A 92 -5.72 7.38 -9.36
N THR A 93 -6.54 8.06 -8.55
CA THR A 93 -7.03 7.56 -7.26
C THR A 93 -8.10 6.46 -7.35
N LEU A 94 -8.38 5.92 -8.56
CA LEU A 94 -9.42 4.92 -8.78
C LEU A 94 -8.88 3.50 -8.93
N GLY A 95 -7.57 3.31 -9.12
CA GLY A 95 -6.99 1.98 -9.34
C GLY A 95 -7.03 1.07 -8.10
N GLY A 96 -6.97 1.67 -6.92
CA GLY A 96 -6.90 1.00 -5.63
C GLY A 96 -8.26 0.63 -5.04
N GLU A 97 -9.33 1.34 -5.39
CA GLU A 97 -10.66 1.11 -4.81
C GLU A 97 -11.22 -0.30 -5.14
N PRO A 98 -11.16 -0.79 -6.39
CA PRO A 98 -11.56 -2.17 -6.70
C PRO A 98 -10.70 -3.20 -5.96
N VAL A 99 -9.41 -2.92 -5.77
CA VAL A 99 -8.49 -3.81 -5.06
C VAL A 99 -8.84 -3.90 -3.58
N LYS A 100 -9.15 -2.78 -2.92
CA LYS A 100 -9.61 -2.74 -1.52
C LYS A 100 -10.88 -3.57 -1.35
N ALA A 101 -11.87 -3.36 -2.22
CA ALA A 101 -13.13 -4.10 -2.20
C ALA A 101 -12.92 -5.61 -2.41
N GLN A 102 -12.10 -5.98 -3.39
CA GLN A 102 -11.79 -7.39 -3.66
C GLN A 102 -11.05 -8.06 -2.50
N LEU A 103 -10.09 -7.38 -1.87
CA LEU A 103 -9.34 -7.92 -0.73
C LEU A 103 -10.24 -8.09 0.51
N LEU A 104 -11.15 -7.15 0.76
CA LEU A 104 -12.15 -7.28 1.82
C LEU A 104 -13.07 -8.48 1.57
N LYS A 105 -13.50 -8.68 0.32
CA LYS A 105 -14.31 -9.84 -0.06
C LYS A 105 -13.58 -11.17 0.09
N GLU A 106 -12.38 -11.29 -0.46
CA GLU A 106 -11.61 -12.54 -0.45
C GLU A 106 -11.13 -12.94 0.95
N ARG A 107 -10.74 -11.98 1.78
CA ARG A 107 -10.13 -12.25 3.10
C ARG A 107 -11.11 -12.20 4.25
N HIS A 108 -12.18 -11.42 4.12
CA HIS A 108 -13.10 -11.15 5.21
C HIS A 108 -14.57 -11.43 4.87
N GLY A 109 -14.90 -11.74 3.60
CA GLY A 109 -16.27 -12.12 3.21
C GLY A 109 -17.24 -10.95 3.07
N LEU A 110 -16.74 -9.72 3.02
CA LEU A 110 -17.54 -8.50 2.87
C LEU A 110 -17.88 -8.27 1.40
N SER A 111 -19.15 -8.02 1.08
CA SER A 111 -19.64 -7.80 -0.29
C SER A 111 -20.34 -6.45 -0.43
#